data_AF-A0A493T0S3-F1
#
_entry.id   AF-A0A493T0S3-F1
#
_cell.length_a   1.000
_cell.length_b   1.000
_cell.length_c   1.000
_cell.angle_alpha   90.00
_cell.angle_beta   90.00
_cell.angle_gamma   90.00
#
_symmetry.space_group_name_H-M   'P 1'
#
loop_
_entity.id
_entity.type
_entity.pdbx_description
1 polymer ?
#
loop_
_entity_poly.entity_id
_entity_poly.type
_entity_poly.pdbx_seq_one_letter_code
_entity_poly.pdbx_strand_id
1 'polypeptide(L)'
;MDGGAFGAGKAGGAFDPQAFLRQPHTLLRLLSWVFSIVVFGSIVNEGYVNRVDDSQEHCIFNRNRNACNYGITVGVLAFLSCLLYLALDAYFPQISSVKDRKKAVLSDIGVSAFWAFLWFVGFCFLTNQWQASKAEDNPMNEGGDAARAAITFSFFSIFTWVGQAFLAYQRFRLGADSALFSQDYMDPSQDSGMPYAPYTNEEDATDAVGTYQQPPPADAFDTETQGYQTQNY
;
A
#
# COMPACT_ATOMS: atom_id res chain seq x y z
N MET A 1 23.37 8.73 -0.13
CA MET A 1 22.14 7.94 0.09
C MET A 1 21.66 7.48 -1.28
N ASP A 2 21.97 6.23 -1.65
CA ASP A 2 21.51 5.64 -2.91
C ASP A 2 20.03 5.26 -2.76
N GLY A 3 19.13 6.21 -3.04
CA GLY A 3 17.69 5.99 -3.00
C GLY A 3 17.19 5.28 -4.25
N GLY A 4 16.43 4.20 -4.10
CA GLY A 4 15.72 3.56 -5.21
C GLY A 4 14.39 4.26 -5.53
N ALA A 5 13.83 3.97 -6.71
CA ALA A 5 12.60 4.58 -7.19
C ALA A 5 11.42 4.38 -6.21
N PHE A 6 10.59 5.42 -6.05
CA PHE A 6 9.43 5.49 -5.14
C PHE A 6 9.76 5.45 -3.63
N GLY A 7 10.98 5.88 -3.26
CA GLY A 7 11.40 6.00 -1.86
C GLY A 7 11.69 4.66 -1.18
N ALA A 8 11.93 3.61 -1.96
CA ALA A 8 12.34 2.29 -1.47
C ALA A 8 13.85 2.12 -1.61
N GLY A 9 14.49 1.53 -0.59
CA GLY A 9 15.91 1.15 -0.65
C GLY A 9 16.18 0.07 -1.71
N LYS A 10 17.48 -0.26 -1.89
CA LYS A 10 17.88 -1.46 -2.65
C LYS A 10 17.25 -2.70 -2.00
N ALA A 11 16.69 -3.60 -2.82
CA ALA A 11 16.05 -4.82 -2.32
C ALA A 11 17.09 -5.72 -1.62
N GLY A 12 16.71 -6.40 -0.53
CA GLY A 12 17.57 -7.35 0.20
C GLY A 12 18.09 -6.90 1.58
N GLY A 13 17.71 -5.71 2.06
CA GLY A 13 18.03 -5.27 3.43
C GLY A 13 17.19 -5.96 4.51
N ALA A 14 17.71 -6.05 5.74
CA ALA A 14 16.98 -6.57 6.89
C ALA A 14 15.76 -5.67 7.23
N PHE A 15 14.64 -6.29 7.61
CA PHE A 15 13.45 -5.55 8.05
C PHE A 15 13.72 -4.91 9.42
N ASP A 16 13.60 -3.58 9.51
CA ASP A 16 13.68 -2.81 10.75
C ASP A 16 12.26 -2.37 11.18
N PRO A 17 11.63 -3.05 12.17
CA PRO A 17 10.29 -2.71 12.63
C PRO A 17 10.18 -1.29 13.21
N GLN A 18 11.24 -0.79 13.84
CA GLN A 18 11.22 0.52 14.49
C GLN A 18 11.24 1.65 13.46
N ALA A 19 12.05 1.51 12.40
CA ALA A 19 12.03 2.43 11.28
C ALA A 19 10.69 2.38 10.53
N PHE A 20 10.10 1.20 10.37
CA PHE A 20 8.80 1.01 9.72
C PHE A 20 7.66 1.73 10.46
N LEU A 21 7.58 1.58 11.78
CA LEU A 21 6.54 2.20 12.61
C LEU A 21 6.68 3.72 12.70
N ARG A 22 7.88 4.28 12.49
CA ARG A 22 8.09 5.74 12.48
C ARG A 22 7.70 6.42 11.17
N GLN A 23 7.41 5.66 10.11
CA GLN A 23 6.99 6.26 8.85
C GLN A 23 5.60 6.89 9.02
N PRO A 24 5.41 8.17 8.63
CA PRO A 24 4.13 8.86 8.80
C PRO A 24 2.99 8.16 8.05
N HIS A 25 3.31 7.53 6.92
CA HIS A 25 2.37 6.73 6.14
C HIS A 25 1.85 5.51 6.92
N THR A 26 2.76 4.75 7.54
CA THR A 26 2.42 3.58 8.37
C THR A 26 1.59 3.98 9.58
N LEU A 27 1.94 5.08 10.25
CA LEU A 27 1.17 5.60 11.38
C LEU A 27 -0.28 5.92 11.00
N LEU A 28 -0.49 6.60 9.87
CA LEU A 28 -1.83 6.88 9.38
C LEU A 28 -2.61 5.60 9.06
N ARG A 29 -1.97 4.57 8.53
CA ARG A 29 -2.61 3.27 8.31
C ARG A 29 -3.02 2.58 9.60
N LEU A 30 -2.17 2.63 10.62
CA LEU A 30 -2.50 2.10 11.95
C LEU A 30 -3.67 2.85 12.57
N LEU A 31 -3.73 4.18 12.42
CA LEU A 31 -4.86 4.98 12.88
C LEU A 31 -6.15 4.63 12.13
N SER A 32 -6.12 4.55 10.80
CA SER A 32 -7.27 4.12 9.98
C SER A 32 -7.75 2.71 10.34
N TRP A 33 -6.81 1.81 10.66
CA TRP A 33 -7.11 0.46 11.12
C TRP A 33 -7.84 0.46 12.46
N VAL A 34 -7.35 1.22 13.44
CA VAL A 34 -8.00 1.38 14.75
C VAL A 34 -9.39 2.03 14.60
N PHE A 35 -9.51 3.10 13.82
CA PHE A 35 -10.80 3.77 13.61
C PHE A 35 -11.83 2.84 12.97
N SER A 36 -11.41 2.03 12.01
CA SER A 36 -12.29 1.02 11.40
C SER A 36 -12.82 0.03 12.45
N ILE A 37 -11.96 -0.48 13.34
CA ILE A 37 -12.34 -1.36 14.45
C ILE A 37 -13.35 -0.69 15.39
N VAL A 38 -13.09 0.57 15.77
CA VAL A 38 -13.99 1.29 16.66
C VAL A 38 -15.38 1.44 16.03
N VAL A 39 -15.46 1.76 14.72
CA VAL A 39 -16.74 1.96 14.04
C VAL A 39 -17.53 0.66 13.90
N PHE A 40 -16.97 -0.40 13.28
CA PHE A 40 -17.76 -1.62 13.11
C PHE A 40 -17.97 -2.33 14.46
N GLY A 41 -16.98 -2.27 15.35
CA GLY A 41 -17.04 -2.90 16.67
C GLY A 41 -18.12 -2.30 17.54
N SER A 42 -18.25 -0.96 17.58
CA SER A 42 -19.29 -0.31 18.37
C SER A 42 -20.69 -0.63 17.82
N ILE A 43 -20.86 -0.68 16.49
CA ILE A 43 -22.15 -1.01 15.87
C ILE A 43 -22.52 -2.49 16.07
N VAL A 44 -21.57 -3.42 15.96
CA VAL A 44 -21.85 -4.86 16.15
C VAL A 44 -22.19 -5.16 17.62
N ASN A 45 -21.51 -4.51 18.57
CA ASN A 45 -21.69 -4.80 19.99
C ASN A 45 -22.94 -4.14 20.59
N GLU A 46 -23.18 -2.87 20.28
CA GLU A 46 -24.19 -2.04 20.94
C GLU A 46 -25.07 -1.26 19.94
N GLY A 47 -24.94 -1.52 18.64
CA GLY A 47 -25.71 -0.82 17.60
C GLY A 47 -27.10 -1.38 17.36
N TYR A 48 -27.48 -2.48 18.03
CA TYR A 48 -28.81 -3.10 17.91
C TYR A 48 -29.48 -3.08 19.28
N VAL A 49 -30.63 -2.40 19.36
CA VAL A 49 -31.37 -2.16 20.61
C VAL A 49 -32.85 -2.49 20.41
N ASN A 50 -33.51 -2.99 21.45
CA ASN A 50 -34.94 -3.26 21.44
C ASN A 50 -35.71 -2.20 22.25
N ARG A 51 -37.01 -2.04 21.97
CA ARG A 51 -37.88 -1.21 22.83
C ARG A 51 -38.32 -2.04 24.03
N VAL A 52 -38.75 -1.38 25.10
CA VAL A 52 -39.26 -2.06 26.31
C VAL A 52 -40.43 -2.99 25.98
N ASP A 53 -41.27 -2.59 25.01
CA ASP A 53 -42.46 -3.34 24.60
C ASP A 53 -42.21 -4.28 23.39
N ASP A 54 -40.97 -4.31 22.87
CA ASP A 54 -40.63 -5.03 21.64
C ASP A 54 -39.50 -6.04 21.91
N SER A 55 -39.66 -7.26 21.42
CA SER A 55 -38.64 -8.31 21.56
C SER A 55 -37.64 -8.31 20.41
N GLN A 56 -37.88 -7.54 19.34
CA GLN A 56 -36.99 -7.45 18.20
C GLN A 56 -35.97 -6.33 18.37
N GLU A 57 -34.72 -6.65 18.09
CA GLU A 57 -33.62 -5.68 18.05
C GLU A 57 -33.62 -4.92 16.72
N HIS A 58 -33.48 -3.61 16.80
CA HIS A 58 -33.40 -2.72 15.66
C HIS A 58 -32.11 -1.91 15.71
N CYS A 59 -31.64 -1.53 14.53
CA CYS A 59 -30.50 -0.64 14.41
C CYS A 59 -30.75 0.67 15.16
N ILE A 60 -29.77 1.09 15.96
CA ILE A 60 -29.81 2.33 16.76
C ILE A 60 -29.98 3.59 15.92
N PHE A 61 -29.56 3.54 14.65
CA PHE A 61 -29.74 4.60 13.68
C PHE A 61 -31.15 4.54 13.05
N ASN A 62 -32.12 5.20 13.69
CA ASN A 62 -33.50 5.38 13.20
C ASN A 62 -34.18 4.08 12.76
N ARG A 63 -33.88 2.96 13.46
CA ARG A 63 -34.36 1.60 13.17
C ARG A 63 -34.10 1.16 11.72
N ASN A 64 -33.16 1.81 11.05
CA ASN A 64 -32.84 1.58 9.66
C ASN A 64 -31.73 0.55 9.56
N ARG A 65 -32.08 -0.68 9.20
CA ARG A 65 -31.11 -1.78 9.06
C ARG A 65 -29.99 -1.45 8.06
N ASN A 66 -30.27 -0.65 7.04
CA ASN A 66 -29.26 -0.26 6.06
C ASN A 66 -28.18 0.66 6.66
N ALA A 67 -28.48 1.42 7.71
CA ALA A 67 -27.51 2.28 8.39
C ALA A 67 -26.46 1.48 9.15
N CYS A 68 -26.88 0.53 10.00
CA CYS A 68 -25.95 -0.36 10.70
C CYS A 68 -25.20 -1.25 9.71
N ASN A 69 -25.88 -1.85 8.72
CA ASN A 69 -25.22 -2.66 7.71
C ASN A 69 -24.16 -1.88 6.92
N TYR A 70 -24.45 -0.62 6.59
CA TYR A 70 -23.49 0.26 5.91
C TYR A 70 -22.24 0.45 6.78
N GLY A 71 -22.39 0.88 8.04
CA GLY A 71 -21.27 1.12 8.94
C GLY A 71 -20.42 -0.13 9.21
N ILE A 72 -21.06 -1.28 9.39
CA ILE A 72 -20.38 -2.57 9.57
C ILE A 72 -19.60 -2.94 8.30
N THR A 73 -20.25 -2.89 7.13
CA THR A 73 -19.62 -3.32 5.88
C THR A 73 -18.44 -2.43 5.51
N VAL A 74 -18.61 -1.12 5.59
CA VAL A 74 -17.53 -0.15 5.33
C VAL A 74 -16.39 -0.33 6.33
N GLY A 75 -16.69 -0.46 7.63
CA GLY A 75 -15.68 -0.66 8.66
C GLY A 75 -14.89 -1.97 8.49
N VAL A 76 -15.55 -3.09 8.22
CA VAL A 76 -14.88 -4.39 8.05
C VAL A 76 -14.01 -4.40 6.79
N LEU A 77 -14.53 -3.90 5.66
CA LEU A 77 -13.76 -3.85 4.42
C LEU A 77 -12.58 -2.87 4.50
N ALA A 78 -12.74 -1.74 5.20
CA ALA A 78 -11.65 -0.81 5.47
C ALA A 78 -10.58 -1.45 6.37
N PHE A 79 -10.99 -2.18 7.42
CA PHE A 79 -10.07 -2.94 8.29
C PHE A 79 -9.23 -3.95 7.50
N LEU A 80 -9.87 -4.76 6.63
CA LEU A 80 -9.16 -5.73 5.79
C LEU A 80 -8.25 -5.03 4.77
N SER A 81 -8.72 -3.92 4.19
CA SER A 81 -7.90 -3.09 3.30
C SER A 81 -6.65 -2.59 4.02
N CYS A 82 -6.78 -2.05 5.24
CA CYS A 82 -5.64 -1.60 6.04
C CYS A 82 -4.63 -2.73 6.30
N LEU A 83 -5.08 -3.94 6.62
CA LEU A 83 -4.18 -5.08 6.83
C LEU A 83 -3.42 -5.47 5.55
N LEU A 84 -4.12 -5.57 4.42
CA LEU A 84 -3.52 -5.87 3.12
C LEU A 84 -2.44 -4.84 2.76
N TYR A 85 -2.78 -3.57 2.94
CA TYR A 85 -1.91 -2.47 2.61
C TYR A 85 -0.72 -2.36 3.58
N LEU A 86 -0.92 -2.55 4.89
CA LEU A 86 0.18 -2.65 5.86
C LEU A 86 1.17 -3.76 5.49
N ALA A 87 0.67 -4.93 5.06
CA ALA A 87 1.53 -5.99 4.54
C ALA A 87 2.27 -5.53 3.29
N LEU A 88 1.58 -4.90 2.33
CA LEU A 88 2.19 -4.33 1.13
C LEU A 88 3.30 -3.33 1.47
N ASP A 89 3.12 -2.46 2.47
CA ASP A 89 4.16 -1.51 2.89
C ASP A 89 5.39 -2.23 3.48
N ALA A 90 5.17 -3.32 4.23
CA ALA A 90 6.27 -4.12 4.78
C ALA A 90 7.06 -4.83 3.67
N TYR A 91 6.38 -5.30 2.62
CA TYR A 91 7.02 -5.94 1.46
C TYR A 91 7.53 -4.94 0.40
N PHE A 92 7.07 -3.68 0.42
CA PHE A 92 7.38 -2.67 -0.58
C PHE A 92 8.90 -2.49 -0.85
N PRO A 93 9.79 -2.48 0.16
CA PRO A 93 11.23 -2.39 -0.07
C PRO A 93 11.82 -3.58 -0.83
N GLN A 94 11.19 -4.75 -0.76
CA GLN A 94 11.66 -5.98 -1.40
C GLN A 94 11.27 -6.06 -2.89
N ILE A 95 10.34 -5.22 -3.36
CA ILE A 95 9.93 -5.20 -4.76
C ILE A 95 11.09 -4.67 -5.60
N SER A 96 11.65 -5.48 -6.51
CA SER A 96 12.75 -5.05 -7.40
C SER A 96 12.26 -4.29 -8.64
N SER A 97 11.03 -4.56 -9.08
CA SER A 97 10.44 -4.00 -10.30
C SER A 97 9.84 -2.60 -10.08
N VAL A 98 10.37 -1.61 -10.81
CA VAL A 98 9.86 -0.22 -10.81
C VAL A 98 8.41 -0.16 -11.29
N LYS A 99 8.02 -1.03 -12.23
CA LYS A 99 6.64 -1.10 -12.75
C LYS A 99 5.66 -1.55 -11.67
N ASP A 100 6.05 -2.52 -10.84
CA ASP A 100 5.19 -3.04 -9.77
C ASP A 100 5.13 -2.07 -8.59
N ARG A 101 6.23 -1.39 -8.24
CA ARG A 101 6.22 -0.26 -7.30
C ARG A 101 5.25 0.84 -7.74
N LYS A 102 5.29 1.23 -9.02
CA LYS A 102 4.37 2.25 -9.57
C LYS A 102 2.91 1.82 -9.45
N LYS A 103 2.58 0.58 -9.81
CA LYS A 103 1.22 0.03 -9.69
C LYS A 103 0.74 0.01 -8.23
N ALA A 104 1.60 -0.43 -7.32
CA ALA A 104 1.29 -0.47 -5.89
C ALA A 104 1.00 0.94 -5.33
N VAL A 105 1.83 1.94 -5.67
CA VAL A 105 1.60 3.32 -5.24
C VAL A 105 0.33 3.92 -5.87
N LEU A 106 0.05 3.65 -7.14
CA LEU A 106 -1.15 4.14 -7.80
C LEU A 106 -2.43 3.50 -7.23
N SER A 107 -2.36 2.20 -6.94
CA SER A 107 -3.41 1.46 -6.24
C SER A 107 -3.70 2.07 -4.87
N ASP A 108 -2.66 2.41 -4.11
CA ASP A 108 -2.78 3.04 -2.79
C ASP A 108 -3.46 4.41 -2.84
N ILE A 109 -3.10 5.26 -3.81
CA ILE A 109 -3.77 6.55 -4.03
C ILE A 109 -5.26 6.35 -4.31
N GLY A 110 -5.58 5.44 -5.24
CA GLY A 110 -6.95 5.20 -5.68
C GLY A 110 -7.82 4.62 -4.55
N VAL A 111 -7.32 3.60 -3.85
CA VAL A 111 -8.04 2.98 -2.73
C VAL A 111 -8.19 3.95 -1.57
N SER A 112 -7.16 4.74 -1.26
CA SER A 112 -7.25 5.72 -0.18
C SER A 112 -8.27 6.82 -0.48
N ALA A 113 -8.32 7.33 -1.72
CA ALA A 113 -9.33 8.30 -2.14
C ALA A 113 -10.75 7.71 -2.11
N PHE A 114 -10.91 6.46 -2.55
CA PHE A 114 -12.19 5.75 -2.50
C PHE A 114 -12.69 5.57 -1.07
N TRP A 115 -11.83 5.15 -0.14
CA TRP A 115 -12.20 5.01 1.27
C TRP A 115 -12.52 6.36 1.91
N ALA A 116 -11.76 7.41 1.62
CA ALA A 116 -12.08 8.76 2.11
C ALA A 116 -13.51 9.18 1.70
N PHE A 117 -13.90 8.92 0.46
CA PHE A 117 -15.25 9.18 -0.03
C PHE A 117 -16.30 8.34 0.72
N LEU A 118 -16.08 7.04 0.88
CA LEU A 118 -17.01 6.19 1.64
C LEU A 118 -17.13 6.62 3.10
N TRP A 119 -16.04 6.99 3.77
CA TRP A 119 -16.10 7.50 5.14
C TRP A 119 -16.88 8.82 5.23
N PHE A 120 -16.76 9.70 4.23
CA PHE A 120 -17.55 10.91 4.16
C PHE A 120 -19.05 10.62 3.98
N VAL A 121 -19.40 9.72 3.05
CA VAL A 121 -20.80 9.28 2.85
C VAL A 121 -21.34 8.63 4.12
N GLY A 122 -20.54 7.79 4.77
CA GLY A 122 -20.87 7.15 6.04
C GLY A 122 -21.14 8.17 7.14
N PHE A 123 -20.22 9.09 7.38
CA PHE A 123 -20.41 10.15 8.36
C PHE A 123 -21.73 10.90 8.13
N CYS A 124 -21.99 11.36 6.91
CA CYS A 124 -23.23 12.05 6.56
C CYS A 124 -24.47 11.16 6.80
N PHE A 125 -24.43 9.91 6.33
CA PHE A 125 -25.55 8.99 6.41
C PHE A 125 -25.87 8.58 7.85
N LEU A 126 -24.87 8.14 8.62
CA LEU A 126 -25.05 7.76 10.02
C LEU A 126 -25.49 8.96 10.87
N THR A 127 -24.93 10.15 10.64
CA THR A 127 -25.35 11.37 11.37
C THR A 127 -26.81 11.72 11.07
N ASN A 128 -27.22 11.68 9.80
CA ASN A 128 -28.61 11.98 9.43
C ASN A 128 -29.60 10.96 10.05
N GLN A 129 -29.25 9.67 10.02
CA GLN A 129 -30.09 8.64 10.66
C GLN A 129 -30.08 8.78 12.19
N TRP A 130 -28.95 9.16 12.80
CA TRP A 130 -28.91 9.42 14.23
C TRP A 130 -29.76 10.62 14.64
N GLN A 131 -29.71 11.71 13.88
CA GLN A 131 -30.56 12.89 14.12
C GLN A 131 -32.05 12.60 13.97
N ALA A 132 -32.42 11.69 13.06
CA ALA A 132 -33.80 11.25 12.89
C ALA A 132 -34.28 10.25 13.96
N SER A 133 -33.39 9.74 14.82
CA SER A 133 -33.71 8.74 15.84
C SER A 133 -34.53 9.36 16.98
N LYS A 134 -35.61 8.69 17.38
CA LYS A 134 -36.52 9.19 18.42
C LYS A 134 -36.16 8.62 19.79
N ALA A 135 -36.30 9.44 20.83
CA ALA A 135 -36.09 9.00 22.21
C ALA A 135 -37.03 7.86 22.64
N GLU A 136 -38.24 7.80 22.06
CA GLU A 136 -39.20 6.71 22.32
C GLU A 136 -38.72 5.34 21.82
N ASP A 137 -37.83 5.32 20.82
CA ASP A 137 -37.25 4.08 20.28
C ASP A 137 -36.09 3.57 21.15
N ASN A 138 -35.54 4.41 22.03
CA ASN A 138 -34.48 4.04 22.98
C ASN A 138 -34.64 4.79 24.32
N PRO A 139 -35.64 4.40 25.14
CA PRO A 139 -35.96 5.12 26.38
C PRO A 139 -34.86 4.97 27.46
N MET A 140 -34.05 3.92 27.40
CA MET A 140 -32.95 3.65 28.34
C MET A 140 -31.62 4.28 27.91
N ASN A 141 -31.58 4.92 26.73
CA ASN A 141 -30.38 5.50 26.11
C ASN A 141 -29.21 4.51 26.01
N GLU A 142 -29.52 3.23 25.79
CA GLU A 142 -28.53 2.16 25.63
C GLU A 142 -27.85 2.27 24.25
N GLY A 143 -26.54 2.04 24.17
CA GLY A 143 -25.77 2.11 22.92
C GLY A 143 -25.61 3.51 22.31
N GLY A 144 -26.13 4.57 22.94
CA GLY A 144 -25.99 5.95 22.44
C GLY A 144 -24.53 6.40 22.31
N ASP A 145 -23.67 5.96 23.23
CA ASP A 145 -22.23 6.22 23.17
C ASP A 145 -21.56 5.44 22.03
N ALA A 146 -21.98 4.21 21.77
CA ALA A 146 -21.52 3.41 20.63
C ALA A 146 -21.90 4.04 19.28
N ALA A 147 -23.13 4.58 19.16
CA ALA A 147 -23.57 5.29 17.96
C ALA A 147 -22.78 6.59 17.74
N ARG A 148 -22.54 7.36 18.81
CA ARG A 148 -21.71 8.58 18.76
C ARG A 148 -20.27 8.26 18.40
N ALA A 149 -19.69 7.21 18.97
CA ALA A 149 -18.36 6.74 18.61
C ALA A 149 -18.30 6.38 17.12
N ALA A 150 -19.25 5.59 16.61
CA ALA A 150 -19.29 5.24 15.19
C ALA A 150 -19.31 6.49 14.28
N ILE A 151 -20.11 7.51 14.61
CA ILE A 151 -20.17 8.78 13.85
C ILE A 151 -18.84 9.54 13.94
N THR A 152 -18.32 9.75 15.15
CA THR A 152 -17.11 10.53 15.39
C THR A 152 -15.89 9.90 14.73
N PHE A 153 -15.71 8.59 14.85
CA PHE A 153 -14.58 7.90 14.23
C PHE A 153 -14.75 7.75 12.71
N SER A 154 -15.99 7.74 12.20
CA SER A 154 -16.23 7.88 10.74
C SER A 154 -15.74 9.23 10.23
N PHE A 155 -16.04 10.32 10.95
CA PHE A 155 -15.56 11.66 10.60
C PHE A 155 -14.03 11.75 10.60
N PHE A 156 -13.39 11.28 11.67
CA PHE A 156 -11.92 11.32 11.75
C PHE A 156 -11.23 10.44 10.71
N SER A 157 -11.86 9.32 10.31
CA SER A 157 -11.34 8.45 9.25
C SER A 157 -11.22 9.17 7.91
N ILE A 158 -12.06 10.17 7.62
CA ILE A 158 -11.95 10.96 6.38
C ILE A 158 -10.54 11.57 6.27
N PHE A 159 -10.06 12.19 7.35
CA PHE A 159 -8.76 12.85 7.35
C PHE A 159 -7.60 11.86 7.27
N THR A 160 -7.72 10.69 7.90
CA THR A 160 -6.64 9.69 7.83
C THR A 160 -6.49 9.13 6.43
N TRP A 161 -7.60 8.80 5.75
CA TRP A 161 -7.60 8.31 4.37
C TRP A 161 -7.19 9.38 3.36
N VAL A 162 -7.61 10.65 3.54
CA VAL A 162 -7.11 11.78 2.73
C VAL A 162 -5.60 11.98 2.93
N GLY A 163 -5.12 11.91 4.18
CA GLY A 163 -3.70 11.99 4.50
C GLY A 163 -2.89 10.88 3.85
N GLN A 164 -3.39 9.64 3.87
CA GLN A 164 -2.78 8.51 3.16
C GLN A 164 -2.71 8.75 1.65
N ALA A 165 -3.82 9.16 1.02
CA ALA A 165 -3.85 9.46 -0.42
C ALA A 165 -2.83 10.55 -0.79
N PHE A 166 -2.72 11.59 0.05
CA PHE A 166 -1.76 12.67 -0.15
C PHE A 166 -0.31 12.20 -0.02
N LEU A 167 0.04 11.43 1.02
CA LEU A 167 1.39 10.89 1.20
C LEU A 167 1.75 9.89 0.09
N ALA A 168 0.81 9.05 -0.34
CA ALA A 168 0.99 8.14 -1.47
C ALA A 168 1.20 8.92 -2.78
N TYR A 169 0.49 10.04 -2.98
CA TYR A 169 0.70 10.93 -4.11
C TYR A 169 2.08 11.63 -4.06
N GLN A 170 2.52 12.08 -2.88
CA GLN A 170 3.88 12.62 -2.73
C GLN A 170 4.94 11.56 -3.06
N ARG A 171 4.75 10.32 -2.59
CA ARG A 171 5.62 9.18 -2.91
C ARG A 171 5.64 8.88 -4.41
N PHE A 172 4.48 8.97 -5.06
CA PHE A 172 4.35 8.81 -6.50
C PHE A 172 5.16 9.87 -7.26
N ARG A 173 5.05 11.14 -6.86
CA ARG A 173 5.79 12.25 -7.49
C ARG A 173 7.30 12.06 -7.34
N LEU A 174 7.78 11.86 -6.12
CA LEU A 174 9.20 11.63 -5.84
C LEU A 174 9.74 10.41 -6.62
N GLY A 175 8.94 9.35 -6.70
CA GLY A 175 9.31 8.15 -7.44
C GLY A 175 9.28 8.31 -8.95
N ALA A 176 8.31 9.03 -9.50
CA ALA A 176 8.24 9.35 -10.92
C ALA A 176 9.46 10.17 -11.36
N ASP A 177 9.84 11.18 -10.57
CA ASP A 177 11.02 12.01 -10.84
C ASP A 177 12.29 11.14 -10.87
N SER A 178 12.50 10.29 -9.86
CA SER A 178 13.66 9.38 -9.81
C SER A 178 13.69 8.32 -10.93
N ALA A 179 12.52 7.83 -11.37
CA ALA A 179 12.42 6.83 -12.42
C ALA A 179 12.72 7.42 -13.81
N LEU A 180 12.39 8.70 -14.05
CA LEU A 180 12.74 9.40 -15.28
C LEU A 180 14.27 9.51 -15.42
N PHE A 181 14.96 10.00 -14.39
CA PHE A 181 16.43 10.10 -14.41
C PHE A 181 17.13 8.73 -14.52
N SER A 182 16.50 7.66 -14.02
CA SER A 182 17.02 6.30 -14.15
C SER A 182 16.81 5.70 -15.55
N GLN A 183 15.79 6.16 -16.29
CA GLN A 183 15.59 5.78 -17.70
C GLN A 183 16.56 6.52 -18.63
N ASP A 184 16.92 7.76 -18.31
CA ASP A 184 17.87 8.54 -19.10
C ASP A 184 19.32 8.07 -18.91
N TYR A 185 19.64 7.40 -17.80
CA TYR A 185 20.90 6.69 -17.61
C TYR A 185 20.82 5.29 -18.24
N MET A 186 20.90 5.22 -19.57
CA MET A 186 21.32 4.00 -20.26
C MET A 186 22.85 3.96 -20.25
N ASP A 187 23.42 2.92 -19.64
CA ASP A 187 24.86 2.69 -19.61
C ASP A 187 25.40 2.57 -21.05
N PRO A 188 26.28 3.47 -21.51
CA PRO A 188 26.87 3.40 -22.86
C PRO A 188 27.65 2.10 -23.13
N SER A 189 27.97 1.32 -22.09
CA SER A 189 28.66 0.04 -22.23
C SER A 189 27.81 -1.08 -22.85
N GLN A 190 26.48 -0.91 -22.94
CA GLN A 190 25.60 -1.86 -23.65
C GLN A 190 25.52 -1.64 -25.17
N ASP A 191 26.12 -0.57 -25.70
CA ASP A 191 26.15 -0.30 -27.15
C ASP A 191 27.36 -0.96 -27.86
N SER A 192 28.19 -1.70 -27.14
CA SER A 192 29.25 -2.56 -27.72
C SER A 192 28.76 -3.98 -28.06
N GLY A 193 27.52 -4.11 -28.53
CA GLY A 193 27.02 -5.32 -29.16
C GLY A 193 27.39 -5.37 -30.64
N MET A 194 28.46 -6.08 -30.97
CA MET A 194 28.89 -6.37 -32.35
C MET A 194 27.69 -6.72 -33.27
N PRO A 195 27.63 -6.18 -34.50
CA PRO A 195 26.53 -6.47 -35.42
C PRO A 195 26.59 -7.94 -35.83
N TYR A 196 25.57 -8.72 -35.46
CA TYR A 196 25.37 -10.07 -35.95
C TYR A 196 25.20 -10.03 -37.48
N ALA A 197 26.08 -10.74 -38.19
CA ALA A 197 25.93 -10.97 -39.62
C ALA A 197 24.72 -11.90 -39.88
N PRO A 198 23.92 -11.67 -40.94
CA PRO A 198 22.82 -12.57 -41.28
C PRO A 198 23.37 -13.85 -41.92
N TYR A 199 22.98 -15.01 -41.40
CA TYR A 199 23.25 -16.30 -42.02
C TYR A 199 22.46 -16.43 -43.33
N THR A 200 23.15 -16.40 -44.47
CA THR A 200 22.65 -16.91 -45.74
C THR A 200 22.85 -18.42 -45.78
N ASN A 201 21.75 -19.17 -45.88
CA ASN A 201 21.78 -20.59 -46.23
C ASN A 201 22.01 -20.69 -47.74
N GLU A 202 23.17 -21.18 -48.17
CA GLU A 202 23.29 -21.86 -49.46
C GLU A 202 24.18 -23.10 -49.29
N GLU A 203 23.62 -24.21 -49.71
CA GLU A 203 24.18 -25.53 -49.78
C GLU A 203 25.37 -25.53 -50.77
N ASP A 204 26.59 -25.82 -50.30
CA ASP A 204 27.48 -26.70 -51.06
C ASP A 204 28.57 -27.35 -50.18
N ALA A 205 28.78 -28.62 -50.47
CA ALA A 205 29.86 -29.51 -50.06
C ALA A 205 31.24 -28.87 -50.35
N THR A 206 32.38 -29.14 -49.71
CA THR A 206 32.94 -30.30 -49.02
C THR A 206 34.30 -29.85 -48.48
N ASP A 207 34.73 -30.39 -47.35
CA ASP A 207 36.08 -30.90 -47.05
C ASP A 207 36.64 -30.58 -45.66
N ALA A 208 36.77 -31.68 -44.92
CA ALA A 208 37.94 -32.09 -44.15
C ALA A 208 38.29 -31.45 -42.79
N VAL A 209 37.97 -32.25 -41.75
CA VAL A 209 38.88 -32.73 -40.68
C VAL A 209 39.08 -31.84 -39.43
N GLY A 210 38.75 -32.43 -38.27
CA GLY A 210 39.48 -32.20 -37.01
C GLY A 210 38.65 -32.03 -35.74
N THR A 211 38.11 -33.10 -35.18
CA THR A 211 37.67 -33.17 -33.76
C THR A 211 38.87 -33.08 -32.81
N TYR A 212 38.80 -32.27 -31.74
CA TYR A 212 38.99 -32.60 -30.30
C TYR A 212 38.92 -31.33 -29.40
N GLN A 213 38.32 -31.48 -28.21
CA GLN A 213 38.03 -30.49 -27.15
C GLN A 213 39.26 -29.92 -26.41
N GLN A 214 39.11 -28.72 -25.80
CA GLN A 214 39.88 -28.35 -24.59
C GLN A 214 39.14 -27.30 -23.70
N PRO A 215 38.99 -27.49 -22.37
CA PRO A 215 38.51 -26.48 -21.42
C PRO A 215 39.64 -25.60 -20.82
N PRO A 216 39.32 -24.44 -20.21
CA PRO A 216 40.32 -23.43 -19.84
C PRO A 216 41.13 -23.81 -18.59
N PRO A 217 42.41 -23.39 -18.45
CA PRO A 217 43.21 -23.66 -17.26
C PRO A 217 42.96 -22.64 -16.14
N ALA A 218 43.09 -23.13 -14.91
CA ALA A 218 43.10 -22.39 -13.66
C ALA A 218 44.50 -21.85 -13.31
N ASP A 219 44.48 -20.79 -12.50
CA ASP A 219 45.54 -20.22 -11.65
C ASP A 219 46.74 -19.50 -12.30
N ALA A 220 46.76 -18.18 -12.12
CA ALA A 220 47.96 -17.42 -11.83
C ALA A 220 47.60 -16.24 -10.89
N PHE A 221 47.88 -16.45 -9.59
CA PHE A 221 48.10 -15.37 -8.64
C PHE A 221 49.32 -14.56 -9.08
N ASP A 222 49.20 -13.24 -9.18
CA ASP A 222 50.32 -12.34 -8.92
C ASP A 222 49.81 -11.02 -8.31
N THR A 223 50.26 -10.81 -7.08
CA THR A 223 50.26 -9.56 -6.32
C THR A 223 51.08 -8.51 -7.03
N GLU A 224 50.52 -7.34 -7.35
CA GLU A 224 51.21 -6.06 -7.16
C GLU A 224 50.27 -4.85 -7.14
N THR A 225 50.62 -3.94 -6.25
CA THR A 225 49.93 -2.77 -5.73
C THR A 225 50.02 -1.53 -6.63
N GLN A 226 48.91 -0.82 -6.85
CA GLN A 226 48.81 0.63 -7.16
C GLN A 226 47.31 0.98 -7.18
N GLY A 227 46.75 1.98 -6.50
CA GLY A 227 47.20 3.00 -5.57
C GLY A 227 45.96 3.84 -5.24
N TYR A 228 45.70 4.07 -3.95
CA TYR A 228 44.60 4.90 -3.45
C TYR A 228 44.77 6.36 -3.93
N GLN A 229 43.72 6.97 -4.51
CA GLN A 229 43.54 8.42 -4.52
C GLN A 229 42.37 8.79 -3.62
N THR A 230 42.71 9.19 -2.39
CA THR A 230 41.85 9.97 -1.49
C THR A 230 41.98 11.45 -1.84
N GLN A 231 40.86 12.15 -2.00
CA GLN A 231 40.83 13.61 -2.11
C GLN A 231 39.99 14.16 -0.93
N ASN A 232 40.66 14.84 0.00
CA ASN A 232 40.06 15.62 1.09
C ASN A 232 40.77 16.98 1.14
N TYR A 233 40.07 18.06 0.78
CA TYR A 233 39.66 19.17 1.65
C TYR A 233 38.77 20.13 0.84
#